data_AF-A0AA37PE94-F1
#
_entry.id   AF-A0AA37PE94-F1
#
_cell.length_a   1.000
_cell.length_b   1.000
_cell.length_c   1.000
_cell.angle_alpha   90.00
_cell.angle_beta   90.00
_cell.angle_gamma   90.00
#
_symmetry.space_group_name_H-M   'P 1'
#
loop_
_entity.id
_entity.type
_entity.pdbx_description
1 polymer ?
#
loop_
_entity_poly.entity_id
_entity_poly.type
_entity_poly.pdbx_seq_one_letter_code
_entity_poly.pdbx_strand_id
1 'polypeptide(L)'
;MPSNEIPTGEVKDNEYVSRQGDHEPINVLGDDAKVEDPIDAETADSDAQLDRDDKEAIDKSNILKERTRGAQPAGEYREPGDTEGLEDKQLE
;
A
#
# COMPACT_ATOMS: atom_id res chain seq x y z
N MET A 1 -27.98 42.51 -12.05
CA MET A 1 -27.68 41.63 -10.91
C MET A 1 -26.30 41.03 -11.16
N PRO A 2 -25.27 41.32 -10.34
CA PRO A 2 -24.00 40.61 -10.47
C PRO A 2 -24.17 39.21 -9.87
N SER A 3 -23.91 38.18 -10.67
CA SER A 3 -23.89 36.79 -10.24
C SER A 3 -22.75 36.60 -9.24
N ASN A 4 -23.10 36.27 -8.00
CA ASN A 4 -22.14 35.95 -6.95
C ASN A 4 -21.81 34.45 -7.08
N GLU A 5 -20.93 34.11 -8.04
CA GLU A 5 -20.39 32.75 -8.16
C GLU A 5 -19.47 32.47 -6.98
N ILE A 6 -19.88 31.54 -6.13
CA ILE A 6 -19.07 31.04 -5.02
C ILE A 6 -17.98 30.17 -5.65
N PRO A 7 -16.68 30.41 -5.38
CA PRO A 7 -15.63 29.52 -5.86
C PRO A 7 -15.88 28.11 -5.34
N THR A 8 -15.89 27.12 -6.24
CA THR A 8 -16.30 25.74 -5.97
C THR A 8 -15.37 25.00 -5.00
N GLY A 9 -14.17 25.52 -4.73
CA GLY A 9 -13.19 24.91 -3.83
C GLY A 9 -12.51 23.66 -4.39
N GLU A 10 -12.78 23.30 -5.65
CA GLU A 10 -12.10 22.21 -6.33
C GLU A 10 -10.68 22.63 -6.72
N VAL A 11 -9.72 22.36 -5.84
CA VAL A 11 -8.29 22.52 -6.11
C VAL A 11 -7.77 21.17 -6.59
N LYS A 12 -7.42 21.08 -7.87
CA LYS A 12 -6.77 19.89 -8.46
C LYS A 12 -5.31 20.21 -8.64
N ASP A 13 -4.44 19.38 -8.10
CA ASP A 13 -2.99 19.52 -8.22
C ASP A 13 -2.39 18.15 -8.56
N ASN A 14 -1.50 18.09 -9.55
CA ASN A 14 -0.76 16.88 -9.89
C ASN A 14 0.75 17.17 -9.99
N GLU A 15 1.23 18.32 -9.52
CA GLU A 15 2.66 18.66 -9.59
C GLU A 15 3.52 17.61 -8.85
N TYR A 16 2.95 16.94 -7.85
CA TYR A 16 3.60 15.87 -7.08
C TYR A 16 3.75 14.53 -7.83
N VAL A 17 3.09 14.32 -8.98
CA VAL A 17 3.23 13.05 -9.75
C VAL A 17 4.51 13.01 -10.58
N SER A 18 5.23 14.12 -10.65
CA SER A 18 6.51 14.27 -11.34
C SER A 18 7.56 14.89 -10.42
N ARG A 19 8.84 14.58 -10.63
CA ARG A 19 9.91 15.25 -9.89
C ARG A 19 10.05 16.71 -10.33
N GLN A 20 10.34 17.59 -9.37
CA GLN A 20 10.59 19.00 -9.66
C GLN A 20 11.94 19.14 -10.39
N GLY A 21 11.92 19.70 -11.60
CA GLY A 21 13.11 19.91 -12.44
C GLY A 21 13.29 18.83 -13.52
N ASP A 22 13.27 17.56 -13.11
CA ASP A 22 13.32 16.42 -14.01
C ASP A 22 11.91 15.83 -14.07
N HIS A 23 11.17 16.05 -15.17
CA HIS A 23 9.78 15.60 -15.38
C HIS A 23 9.60 14.07 -15.44
N GLU A 24 10.48 13.33 -14.78
CA GLU A 24 10.41 11.90 -14.56
C GLU A 24 9.18 11.56 -13.71
N PRO A 25 8.33 10.61 -14.16
CA PRO A 25 7.15 10.20 -13.42
C PRO A 25 7.55 9.50 -12.11
N ILE A 26 6.82 9.82 -11.05
CA ILE A 26 6.89 9.15 -9.75
C ILE A 26 5.74 8.14 -9.71
N ASN A 27 5.92 6.99 -9.04
CA ASN A 27 4.89 5.96 -8.88
C ASN A 27 3.80 6.36 -7.87
N VAL A 28 3.26 7.56 -7.99
CA VAL A 28 2.12 8.07 -7.24
C VAL A 28 1.02 8.44 -8.22
N LEU A 29 -0.22 8.23 -7.82
CA LEU A 29 -1.39 8.53 -8.63
C LEU A 29 -1.82 9.97 -8.42
N GLY A 30 -2.31 10.62 -9.47
CA GLY A 30 -2.87 11.97 -9.39
C GLY A 30 -4.26 12.01 -8.74
N ASP A 31 -4.75 13.21 -8.44
CA ASP A 31 -5.98 13.43 -7.67
C ASP A 31 -7.22 12.75 -8.30
N ASP A 32 -7.33 12.80 -9.62
CA ASP A 32 -8.46 12.22 -10.37
C ASP A 32 -8.22 10.77 -10.83
N ALA A 33 -7.07 10.18 -10.47
CA ALA A 33 -6.74 8.83 -10.90
C ALA A 33 -7.69 7.83 -10.23
N LYS A 34 -8.47 7.13 -11.04
CA LYS A 34 -9.35 6.07 -10.54
C LYS A 34 -8.49 4.92 -10.01
N VAL A 35 -8.67 4.61 -8.74
CA VAL A 35 -8.06 3.44 -8.09
C VAL A 35 -9.06 2.29 -8.18
N GLU A 36 -8.58 1.13 -8.62
CA GLU A 36 -9.40 -0.08 -8.60
C GLU A 36 -9.64 -0.49 -7.14
N ASP A 37 -10.91 -0.57 -6.77
CA ASP A 37 -11.31 -1.12 -5.48
C ASP A 37 -11.32 -2.65 -5.60
N PRO A 38 -10.49 -3.38 -4.83
CA PRO A 38 -10.53 -4.83 -4.83
C PRO A 38 -11.85 -5.40 -4.27
N ILE A 39 -12.67 -4.57 -3.63
CA ILE A 39 -13.94 -4.95 -3.04
C ILE A 39 -15.06 -4.82 -4.08
N ASP A 40 -15.76 -5.92 -4.32
CA ASP A 40 -16.99 -5.92 -5.12
C ASP A 40 -18.18 -5.43 -4.29
N ALA A 41 -18.65 -4.21 -4.58
CA ALA A 41 -19.73 -3.55 -3.85
C ALA A 41 -21.06 -4.33 -3.88
N GLU A 42 -21.30 -5.19 -4.88
CA GLU A 42 -22.55 -5.98 -4.94
C GLU A 42 -22.55 -7.14 -3.94
N THR A 43 -21.36 -7.64 -3.59
CA THR A 43 -21.22 -8.83 -2.74
C THR A 43 -20.61 -8.52 -1.37
N ALA A 44 -19.97 -7.36 -1.21
CA ALA A 44 -19.33 -6.92 0.03
C ALA A 44 -20.27 -6.94 1.25
N ASP A 45 -21.51 -6.46 1.08
CA ASP A 45 -22.50 -6.36 2.16
C ASP A 45 -23.41 -7.60 2.27
N SER A 46 -22.96 -8.75 1.75
CA SER A 46 -23.75 -10.00 1.81
C SER A 46 -23.49 -10.80 3.08
N ASP A 47 -24.52 -11.52 3.56
CA ASP A 47 -24.39 -12.46 4.69
C ASP A 47 -23.27 -13.50 4.46
N ALA A 48 -23.00 -13.85 3.19
CA ALA A 48 -21.95 -14.80 2.82
C ALA A 48 -20.53 -14.24 2.97
N GLN A 49 -20.34 -12.91 2.96
CA GLN A 49 -19.07 -12.29 3.35
C GLN A 49 -18.91 -12.32 4.87
N LEU A 50 -19.94 -11.92 5.62
CA LEU A 50 -19.91 -11.92 7.08
C LEU A 50 -19.55 -13.31 7.66
N ASP A 51 -20.16 -14.37 7.12
CA ASP A 51 -19.86 -15.76 7.51
C ASP A 51 -18.42 -16.21 7.22
N ARG A 52 -17.78 -15.62 6.20
CA ARG A 52 -16.36 -15.89 5.89
C ARG A 52 -15.46 -15.10 6.81
N ASP A 53 -15.74 -13.82 6.98
CA ASP A 53 -15.01 -12.92 7.88
C ASP A 53 -14.99 -13.49 9.30
N ASP A 54 -16.12 -13.99 9.80
CA ASP A 54 -16.20 -14.61 11.13
C ASP A 54 -15.32 -15.87 11.23
N LYS A 55 -15.22 -16.67 10.18
CA LYS A 55 -14.36 -17.87 10.15
C LYS A 55 -12.89 -17.49 10.09
N GLU A 56 -12.54 -16.50 9.27
CA GLU A 56 -11.17 -16.02 9.11
C GLU A 56 -10.68 -15.29 10.38
N ALA A 57 -11.53 -14.48 11.02
CA ALA A 57 -11.21 -13.77 12.25
C ALA A 57 -10.88 -14.73 13.41
N ILE A 58 -11.49 -15.91 13.42
CA ILE A 58 -11.26 -16.96 14.43
C ILE A 58 -10.11 -17.90 14.03
N ASP A 59 -9.61 -17.81 12.80
CA ASP A 59 -8.54 -18.71 12.33
C ASP A 59 -7.22 -18.45 13.07
N LYS A 60 -6.90 -19.39 13.95
CA LYS A 60 -5.67 -19.38 14.76
C LYS A 60 -4.44 -19.81 13.97
N SER A 61 -4.59 -20.31 12.74
CA SER A 61 -3.46 -20.75 11.91
C SER A 61 -2.49 -19.60 11.59
N ASN A 62 -3.03 -18.38 11.44
CA ASN A 62 -2.28 -17.15 11.20
C ASN A 62 -1.76 -16.48 12.49
N ILE A 63 -2.07 -17.04 13.66
CA ILE A 63 -1.58 -16.52 14.94
C ILE A 63 -0.23 -17.15 15.25
N LEU A 64 0.76 -16.29 15.52
CA LEU A 64 2.06 -16.74 16.04
C LEU A 64 1.87 -17.51 17.34
N LYS A 65 2.39 -18.74 17.38
CA LYS A 65 2.21 -19.66 18.52
C LYS A 65 2.88 -19.16 19.81
N GLU A 66 3.78 -18.18 19.71
CA GLU A 66 4.63 -17.71 20.80
C GLU A 66 4.77 -16.18 20.82
N ARG A 67 5.26 -15.64 21.94
CA ARG A 67 5.45 -14.20 22.12
C ARG A 67 6.68 -13.74 21.32
N THR A 68 6.52 -12.77 20.44
CA THR A 68 7.63 -12.16 19.68
C THR A 68 8.50 -11.22 20.50
N ARG A 69 8.06 -10.81 21.70
CA ARG A 69 8.82 -9.89 22.55
C ARG A 69 10.05 -10.59 23.13
N GLY A 70 11.22 -10.25 22.60
CA GLY A 70 12.51 -10.83 22.99
C GLY A 70 12.88 -12.10 22.19
N ALA A 71 12.07 -12.48 21.19
CA ALA A 71 12.45 -13.55 20.29
C ALA A 71 13.66 -13.10 19.46
N GLN A 72 14.74 -13.89 19.48
CA GLN A 72 15.84 -13.69 18.53
C GLN A 72 15.34 -14.04 17.12
N PRO A 73 15.82 -13.34 16.08
CA PRO A 73 15.54 -13.73 14.70
C PRO A 73 15.96 -15.19 14.48
N ALA A 74 15.44 -15.83 13.42
CA ALA A 74 15.77 -17.22 13.09
C ALA A 74 17.27 -17.46 12.76
N GLY A 75 18.11 -16.42 12.83
CA GLY A 75 19.56 -16.45 12.77
C GLY A 75 20.20 -15.51 13.81
N GLU A 76 21.52 -15.45 13.82
CA GLU A 76 22.24 -14.48 14.64
C GLU A 76 22.20 -13.09 13.99
N TYR A 77 22.18 -12.03 14.81
CA TYR A 77 22.43 -10.69 14.31
C TYR A 77 23.85 -10.64 13.74
N ARG A 78 23.97 -10.49 12.42
CA ARG A 78 25.24 -10.35 11.73
C ARG A 78 25.16 -9.13 10.81
N GLU A 79 26.28 -8.43 10.69
CA GLU A 79 26.44 -7.38 9.70
C GLU A 79 26.34 -7.99 8.28
N PRO A 80 25.62 -7.34 7.35
CA PRO A 80 25.54 -7.81 5.98
C PRO A 80 26.94 -7.86 5.36
N GLY A 81 27.22 -8.89 4.57
CA GLY A 81 28.48 -8.99 3.84
C GLY A 81 28.60 -7.93 2.73
N ASP A 82 29.82 -7.65 2.27
CA ASP A 82 30.09 -6.67 1.20
C ASP A 82 29.29 -6.90 -0.10
N THR A 83 28.81 -8.12 -0.30
CA THR A 83 28.05 -8.55 -1.48
C THR A 83 26.57 -8.85 -1.19
N GLU A 84 26.13 -8.75 0.07
CA GLU A 84 24.75 -9.08 0.45
C GLU A 84 23.79 -7.95 0.04
N GLY A 85 22.82 -8.26 -0.83
CA GLY A 85 21.87 -7.27 -1.35
C GLY A 85 22.34 -6.53 -2.61
N LEU A 86 23.51 -6.88 -3.16
CA LEU A 86 23.93 -6.42 -4.48
C LEU A 86 23.54 -7.46 -5.54
N GLU A 87 23.03 -7.00 -6.69
CA GLU A 87 22.78 -7.87 -7.84
C GLU A 87 24.13 -8.40 -8.34
N ASP A 88 24.27 -9.73 -8.45
CA ASP A 88 25.42 -10.39 -9.07
C ASP A 88 25.45 -10.04 -10.56
N LYS A 89 25.95 -8.84 -10.89
CA LYS A 89 26.29 -8.53 -12.28
C LYS A 89 27.46 -9.41 -12.65
N GLN A 90 27.13 -10.54 -13.28
CA GLN A 90 28.05 -11.29 -14.11
C GLN A 90 28.59 -10.30 -15.14
N LEU A 91 29.82 -9.84 -14.89
CA LEU A 91 30.61 -9.11 -15.84
C LEU A 91 31.02 -10.14 -16.91
N GLU A 92 30.27 -10.17 -18.01
CA GLU A 92 30.72 -10.73 -19.29
C GLU A 92 31.58 -9.69 -20.03
#